data_AF-E0UNG8-F1
#
_entry.id   AF-E0UNG8-F1
#
_cell.length_a   1.000
_cell.length_b   1.000
_cell.length_c   1.000
_cell.angle_alpha   90.00
_cell.angle_beta   90.00
_cell.angle_gamma   90.00
#
_symmetry.space_group_name_H-M   'P 1'
#
loop_
_entity.id
_entity.type
_entity.pdbx_description
1 polymer ?
#
loop_
_entity_poly.entity_id
_entity_poly.type
_entity_poly.pdbx_seq_one_letter_code
_entity_poly.pdbx_strand_id
1 'polypeptide(L)'
;MVNFTPNTSTLNIGDNQTLTLINEQNERYIDLGETLSSYGKNLEWWQTLTPEKVKRLKSHGFSGKTQPISIILPNTKVETLPLITYSDWVAINSYFAYLRNVQALNSFSYITKDWMKLKLSKSS
;
A
#
# COMPACT_ATOMS: atom_id res chain seq x y z
N MET A 1 -23.86 17.44 -14.35
CA MET A 1 -23.59 16.14 -13.71
C MET A 1 -22.35 15.56 -14.34
N VAL A 2 -21.26 15.49 -13.60
CA VAL A 2 -20.06 14.77 -14.02
C VAL A 2 -19.67 13.89 -12.84
N ASN A 3 -20.01 12.60 -12.93
CA ASN A 3 -19.58 11.59 -11.98
C ASN A 3 -18.20 11.12 -12.40
N PHE A 4 -17.20 11.51 -11.63
CA PHE A 4 -15.82 11.06 -11.78
C PHE A 4 -15.29 10.70 -10.40
N THR A 5 -14.82 9.45 -10.26
CA THR A 5 -13.65 9.15 -9.44
C THR A 5 -12.64 8.34 -10.26
N PRO A 6 -12.03 8.95 -11.29
CA PRO A 6 -11.04 8.32 -12.14
C PRO A 6 -9.72 8.29 -11.38
N ASN A 7 -9.33 7.15 -10.82
CA ASN A 7 -7.94 6.78 -10.49
C ASN A 7 -7.83 5.60 -9.52
N THR A 8 -8.90 5.10 -8.90
CA THR A 8 -8.76 4.01 -7.91
C THR A 8 -8.86 2.61 -8.53
N SER A 9 -8.14 1.66 -7.93
CA SER A 9 -8.15 0.23 -8.26
C SER A 9 -7.94 -0.58 -6.98
N THR A 10 -8.17 -1.89 -7.02
CA THR A 10 -8.08 -2.75 -5.83
C THR A 10 -6.90 -3.71 -5.97
N LEU A 11 -6.08 -3.82 -4.91
CA LEU A 11 -5.01 -4.79 -4.81
C LEU A 11 -5.40 -5.89 -3.83
N ASN A 12 -5.42 -7.14 -4.29
CA ASN A 12 -5.62 -8.28 -3.40
C ASN A 12 -4.32 -8.63 -2.67
N ILE A 13 -4.35 -8.64 -1.34
CA ILE A 13 -3.19 -8.87 -0.49
C ILE A 13 -3.36 -10.05 0.48
N GLY A 14 -4.46 -10.80 0.37
CA GLY A 14 -4.75 -11.93 1.25
C GLY A 14 -6.17 -12.46 1.10
N ASP A 15 -6.49 -13.52 1.83
CA ASP A 15 -7.85 -14.05 1.86
C ASP A 15 -8.82 -13.00 2.42
N ASN A 16 -9.69 -12.50 1.54
CA ASN A 16 -10.63 -11.40 1.80
C ASN A 16 -9.99 -10.08 2.26
N GLN A 17 -8.70 -9.87 1.96
CA GLN A 17 -8.00 -8.62 2.26
C GLN A 17 -7.61 -7.90 0.97
N THR A 18 -8.01 -6.64 0.88
CA THR A 18 -7.72 -5.78 -0.27
C THR A 18 -7.17 -4.44 0.21
N LEU A 19 -6.36 -3.80 -0.62
CA LEU A 19 -5.95 -2.41 -0.46
C LEU A 19 -6.49 -1.55 -1.59
N THR A 20 -6.76 -0.29 -1.29
CA THR A 20 -7.10 0.71 -2.30
C THR A 20 -5.84 1.28 -2.92
N LEU A 21 -5.67 1.07 -4.23
CA LEU A 21 -4.65 1.71 -5.06
C LEU A 21 -5.20 2.98 -5.68
N ILE A 22 -4.50 4.09 -5.54
CA ILE A 22 -4.84 5.39 -6.16
C ILE A 22 -3.80 5.69 -7.24
N ASN A 23 -4.22 5.83 -8.50
CA ASN A 23 -3.36 6.04 -9.66
C ASN A 23 -3.34 7.53 -10.06
N GLU A 24 -2.33 8.28 -9.63
CA GLU A 24 -2.25 9.72 -9.86
C GLU A 24 -0.95 10.04 -10.61
N GLN A 25 -1.01 10.82 -11.70
CA GLN A 25 0.17 11.31 -12.44
C GLN A 25 1.23 10.24 -12.77
N ASN A 26 0.80 9.05 -13.22
CA ASN A 26 1.65 7.87 -13.49
C ASN A 26 2.33 7.22 -12.27
N GLU A 27 2.02 7.66 -11.06
CA GLU A 27 2.42 7.02 -9.82
C GLU A 27 1.24 6.30 -9.16
N ARG A 28 1.55 5.23 -8.42
CA ARG A 28 0.56 4.49 -7.64
C ARG A 28 0.77 4.76 -6.17
N TYR A 29 -0.31 5.08 -5.50
CA TYR A 29 -0.36 5.38 -4.08
C TYR A 29 -1.26 4.40 -3.34
N ILE A 30 -0.99 4.23 -2.05
CA ILE A 30 -1.78 3.42 -1.12
C ILE A 30 -2.01 4.26 0.13
N ASP A 31 -3.18 4.12 0.76
CA ASP A 31 -3.43 4.69 2.07
C ASP A 31 -2.49 4.06 3.12
N LEU A 32 -1.69 4.90 3.78
CA LEU A 32 -0.83 4.49 4.88
C LEU A 32 -1.65 3.94 6.05
N GLY A 33 -2.83 4.51 6.32
CA GLY A 33 -3.72 4.05 7.38
C GLY A 33 -4.17 2.60 7.16
N GLU A 34 -4.75 2.33 5.98
CA GLU A 34 -5.13 0.98 5.54
C GLU A 34 -3.95 0.00 5.58
N THR A 35 -2.78 0.44 5.07
CA THR A 35 -1.55 -0.36 5.10
C THR A 35 -1.19 -0.78 6.52
N LEU A 36 -1.12 0.16 7.46
CA LEU A 36 -0.73 -0.14 8.83
C LEU A 36 -1.78 -1.00 9.53
N SER A 37 -3.07 -0.73 9.29
CA SER A 37 -4.18 -1.50 9.83
C SER A 37 -4.12 -2.97 9.40
N SER A 38 -3.70 -3.25 8.16
CA SER A 38 -3.51 -4.63 7.66
C SER A 38 -2.47 -5.43 8.46
N TYR A 39 -1.55 -4.75 9.16
CA TYR A 39 -0.55 -5.35 10.04
C TYR A 39 -0.87 -5.19 11.54
N GLY A 40 -2.09 -4.75 11.88
CA GLY A 40 -2.49 -4.46 13.27
C GLY A 40 -1.73 -3.28 13.88
N LYS A 41 -1.42 -2.26 13.06
CA LYS A 41 -0.75 -1.00 13.45
C LYS A 41 -1.63 0.19 13.10
N ASN A 42 -1.29 1.35 13.65
CA ASN A 42 -1.97 2.62 13.39
C ASN A 42 -0.95 3.72 13.03
N LEU A 43 -1.45 4.90 12.67
CA LEU A 43 -0.60 6.05 12.34
C LEU A 43 0.24 6.56 13.52
N GLU A 44 -0.19 6.36 14.76
CA GLU A 44 0.63 6.69 15.93
C GLU A 44 1.86 5.79 16.01
N TRP A 45 1.69 4.49 15.79
CA TRP A 45 2.80 3.54 15.72
C TRP A 45 3.83 3.96 14.66
N TRP A 46 3.36 4.48 13.53
CA TRP A 46 4.23 5.01 12.48
C TRP A 46 5.15 6.14 12.99
N GLN A 47 4.63 7.01 13.85
CA GLN A 47 5.40 8.10 14.45
C GLN A 47 6.43 7.62 15.50
N THR A 48 6.30 6.38 15.99
CA THR A 48 7.25 5.78 16.95
C THR A 48 8.46 5.10 16.29
N LEU A 49 8.60 5.17 14.96
CA LEU A 49 9.71 4.55 14.25
C LEU A 49 11.04 5.21 14.64
N THR A 50 11.91 4.44 15.31
CA THR A 50 13.25 4.90 15.69
C THR A 50 14.13 5.13 14.45
N PRO A 51 15.16 6.00 14.53
CA PRO A 51 16.08 6.24 13.43
C PRO A 51 16.69 4.96 12.83
N GLU A 52 16.98 3.96 13.67
CA GLU A 52 17.48 2.66 13.21
C GLU A 52 16.46 1.87 12.38
N LYS A 53 15.18 1.89 12.78
CA LYS A 53 14.10 1.25 12.02
C LYS A 53 13.87 1.98 10.69
N VAL A 54 13.91 3.31 10.70
CA VAL A 54 13.83 4.13 9.48
C VAL A 54 15.03 3.84 8.56
N LYS A 55 16.24 3.68 9.09
CA LYS A 55 17.43 3.30 8.31
C LYS A 55 17.25 1.94 7.62
N ARG A 56 16.67 0.96 8.32
CA ARG A 56 16.34 -0.36 7.74
C ARG A 56 15.28 -0.23 6.64
N LEU A 57 14.21 0.51 6.87
CA LEU A 57 13.20 0.79 5.84
C LEU A 57 13.83 1.45 4.60
N LYS A 58 14.70 2.45 4.79
CA LYS A 58 15.44 3.10 3.70
C LYS A 58 16.31 2.14 2.91
N SER A 59 16.93 1.15 3.57
CA SER A 59 17.70 0.10 2.88
C SER A 59 16.82 -0.83 2.00
N HIS A 60 15.50 -0.81 2.22
CA HIS A 60 14.50 -1.49 1.38
C HIS A 60 13.82 -0.56 0.38
N GLY A 61 14.37 0.63 0.11
CA GLY A 61 13.85 1.57 -0.89
C GLY A 61 12.75 2.50 -0.36
N PHE A 62 12.51 2.53 0.95
CA PHE A 62 11.53 3.43 1.55
C PHE A 62 11.98 4.90 1.46
N SER A 63 11.20 5.73 0.78
CA SER A 63 11.43 7.16 0.61
C SER A 63 10.99 7.98 1.82
N GLY A 64 9.94 7.54 2.52
CA GLY A 64 9.38 8.28 3.66
C GLY A 64 8.52 9.47 3.29
N LYS A 65 8.23 9.66 1.99
CA LYS A 65 7.38 10.74 1.53
C LYS A 65 5.92 10.33 1.68
N THR A 66 5.24 10.92 2.66
CA THR A 66 3.79 10.95 2.67
C THR A 66 3.32 12.21 1.94
N GLN A 67 2.33 12.06 1.06
CA GLN A 67 1.68 13.21 0.43
C GLN A 67 0.21 13.24 0.85
N PRO A 68 -0.29 14.38 1.38
CA PRO A 68 -1.71 14.55 1.58
C PRO A 68 -2.37 14.70 0.20
N ILE A 69 -3.08 13.68 -0.23
CA ILE A 69 -3.86 13.72 -1.46
C ILE A 69 -5.32 13.65 -1.05
N SER A 70 -6.10 14.62 -1.53
CA SER A 70 -7.56 14.60 -1.37
C SER A 70 -8.12 13.52 -2.28
N ILE A 71 -8.58 12.42 -1.69
CA ILE A 71 -9.25 11.36 -2.43
C ILE A 71 -10.76 11.49 -2.24
N ILE A 72 -11.50 11.16 -3.29
CA ILE A 72 -12.95 11.06 -3.23
C ILE A 72 -13.29 9.58 -3.06
N LEU A 73 -13.87 9.23 -1.92
CA LEU A 73 -14.31 7.88 -1.61
C LEU A 73 -15.73 7.60 -2.15
N PRO A 74 -16.16 6.32 -2.24
CA PRO A 74 -17.55 6.00 -2.50
C PRO A 74 -18.46 6.76 -1.52
N ASN A 75 -19.54 7.36 -2.04
CA ASN A 75 -20.44 8.29 -1.32
C ASN A 75 -19.96 9.74 -1.19
N THR A 76 -19.13 10.24 -2.13
CA THR A 76 -18.78 11.67 -2.25
C THR A 76 -18.09 12.29 -1.03
N LYS A 77 -17.54 11.47 -0.13
CA LYS A 77 -16.72 11.95 0.98
C LYS A 77 -15.32 12.30 0.46
N VAL A 78 -14.90 13.54 0.67
CA VAL A 78 -13.53 13.97 0.42
C VAL A 78 -12.74 13.76 1.71
N GLU A 79 -11.71 12.93 1.64
CA GLU A 79 -10.79 12.71 2.75
C GLU A 79 -9.37 13.06 2.32
N THR A 80 -8.67 13.79 3.19
CA THR A 80 -7.21 13.96 3.05
C THR A 80 -6.56 12.78 3.74
N LEU A 81 -6.10 11.80 2.96
CA LEU A 81 -5.42 10.64 3.49
C LEU A 81 -3.90 10.80 3.40
N PRO A 82 -3.15 10.29 4.38
CA PRO A 82 -1.70 10.17 4.26
C PRO A 82 -1.40 9.04 3.26
N LEU A 83 -1.11 9.41 2.02
CA LEU A 83 -0.76 8.44 1.00
C LEU A 83 0.75 8.17 1.00
N ILE A 84 1.10 6.91 0.81
CA ILE A 84 2.47 6.46 0.49
C ILE A 84 2.51 5.93 -0.94
N THR A 85 3.68 5.99 -1.56
CA THR A 85 3.88 5.38 -2.87
C THR A 85 3.79 3.86 -2.77
N TYR A 86 3.47 3.20 -3.87
CA TYR A 86 3.46 1.74 -3.95
C TYR A 86 4.82 1.14 -3.59
N SER A 87 5.93 1.79 -3.98
CA SER A 87 7.27 1.35 -3.59
C SER A 87 7.50 1.45 -2.09
N ASP A 88 6.99 2.50 -1.45
CA ASP A 88 7.08 2.67 -0.01
C ASP A 88 6.25 1.61 0.73
N TRP A 89 5.07 1.28 0.20
CA TRP A 89 4.28 0.16 0.69
C TRP A 89 5.03 -1.17 0.58
N VAL A 90 5.68 -1.45 -0.57
CA VAL A 90 6.50 -2.66 -0.74
C VAL A 90 7.62 -2.70 0.30
N ALA A 91 8.32 -1.59 0.54
CA ALA A 91 9.39 -1.51 1.52
C ALA A 91 8.89 -1.78 2.95
N ILE A 92 7.74 -1.22 3.33
CA ILE A 92 7.08 -1.48 4.62
C ILE A 92 6.72 -2.96 4.74
N ASN A 93 6.14 -3.54 3.70
CA ASN A 93 5.76 -4.95 3.65
C ASN A 93 7.00 -5.86 3.79
N SER A 94 8.09 -5.56 3.08
CA SER A 94 9.37 -6.28 3.18
C SER A 94 9.95 -6.23 4.59
N TYR A 95 9.88 -5.08 5.25
CA TYR A 95 10.32 -4.94 6.64
C TYR A 95 9.49 -5.80 7.61
N PHE A 96 8.16 -5.79 7.48
CA PHE A 96 7.31 -6.65 8.33
C PHE A 96 7.52 -8.13 8.05
N ALA A 97 7.72 -8.52 6.79
CA ALA A 97 8.07 -9.89 6.42
C ALA A 97 9.41 -10.32 7.01
N TYR A 98 10.43 -9.44 7.02
CA TYR A 98 11.70 -9.68 7.72
C TYR A 98 11.51 -9.92 9.22
N LEU A 99 10.54 -9.23 9.84
CA LEU A 99 10.12 -9.45 11.23
C LEU A 99 9.21 -10.67 11.43
N ARG A 100 9.04 -11.52 10.40
CA ARG A 100 8.17 -12.71 10.41
C ARG A 100 6.70 -12.42 10.66
N ASN A 101 6.23 -11.23 10.30
CA ASN A 101 4.79 -10.94 10.31
C ASN A 101 4.10 -11.79 9.23
N VAL A 102 3.12 -12.60 9.65
CA VAL A 102 2.43 -13.56 8.77
C VAL A 102 1.61 -12.85 7.69
N GLN A 103 0.96 -11.73 8.02
CA GLN A 103 0.17 -10.97 7.06
C GLN A 103 1.06 -10.42 5.93
N ALA A 104 2.22 -9.87 6.26
CA ALA A 104 3.20 -9.39 5.28
C ALA A 104 3.72 -10.51 4.36
N LEU A 105 4.06 -11.67 4.94
CA LEU A 105 4.48 -12.85 4.17
C LEU A 105 3.37 -13.34 3.23
N ASN A 106 2.13 -13.33 3.69
CA ASN A 106 0.97 -13.68 2.88
C ASN A 106 0.78 -12.69 1.74
N SER A 107 0.84 -11.38 1.99
CA SER A 107 0.72 -10.36 0.95
C SER A 107 1.70 -10.56 -0.20
N PHE A 108 2.98 -10.86 0.08
CA PHE A 108 3.94 -11.19 -0.99
C PHE A 108 3.54 -12.42 -1.80
N SER A 109 3.02 -13.44 -1.13
CA SER A 109 2.56 -14.66 -1.80
C SER A 109 1.38 -14.37 -2.74
N TYR A 110 0.44 -13.51 -2.34
CA TYR A 110 -0.70 -13.13 -3.19
C TYR A 110 -0.28 -12.26 -4.37
N ILE A 111 0.53 -11.21 -4.15
CA ILE A 111 1.02 -10.34 -5.23
C ILE A 111 1.80 -11.15 -6.26
N THR A 112 2.66 -12.07 -5.81
CA THR A 112 3.46 -12.92 -6.69
C THR A 112 2.58 -13.84 -7.53
N LYS A 113 1.58 -14.50 -6.89
CA LYS A 113 0.61 -15.35 -7.59
C LYS A 113 -0.19 -14.57 -8.63
N ASP A 114 -0.65 -13.37 -8.28
CA ASP A 114 -1.45 -12.54 -9.18
C ASP A 114 -0.63 -12.07 -10.38
N TRP A 115 0.62 -11.65 -10.15
CA TRP A 115 1.53 -11.27 -11.23
C TRP A 115 1.87 -12.44 -12.15
N MET A 116 2.08 -13.65 -11.60
CA MET A 116 2.29 -14.85 -12.40
C MET A 116 1.07 -15.16 -13.28
N LYS A 117 -0.15 -15.07 -12.74
CA LYS A 117 -1.39 -15.23 -13.52
C LYS A 117 -1.49 -14.24 -14.67
N LEU A 118 -1.21 -12.96 -14.40
CA LEU A 118 -1.22 -11.90 -15.41
C LEU A 118 -0.18 -12.11 -16.52
N LYS A 119 1.00 -12.64 -16.19
CA LYS A 119 2.01 -12.97 -17.20
C LYS A 119 1.59 -14.13 -18.09
N LEU A 120 1.02 -15.18 -17.48
CA LEU A 120 0.58 -16.36 -18.22
C LEU A 120 -0.58 -16.03 -19.16
N SER A 121 -1.53 -15.18 -18.74
CA SER A 121 -2.67 -14.80 -19.59
C SER A 121 -2.31 -13.92 -20.78
N LYS A 122 -1.23 -13.13 -20.68
CA LYS A 122 -0.71 -12.31 -21.79
C LYS A 122 0.16 -13.07 -22.79
N SER A 123 0.52 -14.32 -22.46
CA SER A 123 1.38 -15.17 -23.29
C SER A 123 0.58 -16.25 -24.04
N SER A 124 -0.76 -16.21 -23.93
CA SER A 124 -1.74 -17.09 -24.59
C SER A 124 -2.47 -16.33 -25.69
#